data_AF-A0AAD2H9N7-F1
#
_entry.id   AF-A0AAD2H9N7-F1
#
_cell.length_a   1.000
_cell.length_b   1.000
_cell.length_c   1.000
_cell.angle_alpha   90.00
_cell.angle_beta   90.00
_cell.angle_gamma   90.00
#
_symmetry.space_group_name_H-M   'P 1'
#
loop_
_entity.id
_entity.type
_entity.pdbx_description
1 polymer ?
#
loop_
_entity_poly.entity_id
_entity_poly.type
_entity_poly.pdbx_seq_one_letter_code
_entity_poly.pdbx_strand_id
1 'polypeptide(L)'
;MFLLPVHLDHRDLTGHCDPDLQNCRSLLNIVRGCLTTIAACVWVSVHPNLPAPNQGRIRGMFTRVKVMLIAIAMPEAVIVFPVRQFFAARAFSKTYHVSMTHGFFFTMGGFIDAERRSLLTSEDLERPGVLKSIREVREEDIRDKSKADALAKAFAILQASWFIMQCVARVLQRLPLTQIEIATLAFALLNIVMWLFWWHKPLGVNEGIIVEERTDITGLRKYEPIRPSYATSSLDWFNRFIDEMVGALGGDYEEHQRARSVPAFWSGEGAIEVPLLGETDLPTVAVVTEAISALIFGASHCTAWNTHFPTAVEMWLWRVCSIIVGLGPGTMAVSLFVDLLSDGKRYERLTTVLFYTPVMLYPIARPVLIILMLTTLRSLPSEVLFDVDWTGFIPHIA
;
A
#
# COMPACT_ATOMS: atom_id res chain seq x y z
N MET A 1 47.92 -12.10 -3.62
CA MET A 1 46.89 -11.88 -4.64
C MET A 1 46.15 -10.61 -4.25
N PHE A 2 46.21 -9.61 -5.11
CA PHE A 2 46.12 -8.18 -4.80
C PHE A 2 44.81 -7.73 -4.13
N LEU A 3 44.92 -7.19 -2.91
CA LEU A 3 43.95 -6.26 -2.34
C LEU A 3 44.36 -4.85 -2.81
N LEU A 4 43.66 -4.30 -3.78
CA LEU A 4 43.76 -2.87 -4.11
C LEU A 4 42.93 -2.08 -3.09
N PRO A 5 43.51 -1.09 -2.39
CA PRO A 5 42.73 -0.14 -1.64
C PRO A 5 42.01 0.77 -2.65
N VAL A 6 40.68 0.80 -2.60
CA VAL A 6 39.88 1.81 -3.31
C VAL A 6 40.13 3.13 -2.60
N HIS A 7 41.11 3.90 -3.08
CA HIS A 7 41.29 5.28 -2.67
C HIS A 7 40.21 6.10 -3.39
N LEU A 8 39.10 6.34 -2.70
CA LEU A 8 38.11 7.34 -3.14
C LEU A 8 38.76 8.70 -2.96
N ASP A 9 39.26 9.28 -4.04
CA ASP A 9 39.73 10.65 -4.05
C ASP A 9 38.52 11.57 -3.84
N HIS A 10 38.61 12.45 -2.84
CA HIS A 10 37.55 13.38 -2.47
C HIS A 10 37.25 14.39 -3.59
N ARG A 11 38.13 14.48 -4.60
CA ARG A 11 38.05 15.38 -5.76
C ARG A 11 37.34 14.80 -6.99
N ASP A 12 37.17 13.47 -7.08
CA ASP A 12 36.51 12.83 -8.23
C ASP A 12 34.99 12.67 -8.06
N LEU A 13 34.45 12.98 -6.87
CA LEU A 13 33.01 13.00 -6.57
C LEU A 13 32.32 14.33 -6.90
N THR A 14 33.07 15.31 -7.43
CA THR A 14 32.57 16.66 -7.73
C THR A 14 32.75 16.99 -9.21
N GLY A 15 31.77 16.58 -10.03
CA GLY A 15 31.48 17.31 -11.26
C GLY A 15 31.04 18.73 -10.87
N HIS A 16 31.94 19.70 -11.10
CA HIS A 16 31.87 21.13 -10.75
C HIS A 16 30.49 21.65 -10.32
N CYS A 17 30.35 21.84 -9.02
CA CYS A 17 29.34 22.69 -8.39
C CYS A 17 30.17 23.71 -7.60
N ASP A 18 30.28 24.93 -8.12
CA ASP A 18 31.15 25.95 -7.55
C ASP A 18 30.51 26.49 -6.25
N PRO A 19 31.09 26.21 -5.07
CA PRO A 19 30.47 26.54 -3.78
C PRO A 19 30.28 28.04 -3.55
N ASP A 20 30.94 28.89 -4.35
CA ASP A 20 30.89 30.35 -4.20
C ASP A 20 29.80 31.03 -5.06
N LEU A 21 29.17 30.33 -6.02
CA LEU A 21 28.18 30.93 -6.93
C LEU A 21 26.79 30.26 -6.92
N GLN A 22 26.65 29.00 -6.49
CA GLN A 22 25.37 28.28 -6.44
C GLN A 22 25.24 27.47 -5.15
N ASN A 23 24.09 27.56 -4.48
CA ASN A 23 23.77 26.62 -3.40
C ASN A 23 23.67 25.21 -4.02
N CYS A 24 24.56 24.31 -3.61
CA CYS A 24 24.62 22.93 -4.09
C CYS A 24 24.07 21.97 -3.03
N ARG A 25 23.29 20.97 -3.47
CA ARG A 25 22.80 19.89 -2.59
C ARG A 25 23.74 18.68 -2.67
N SER A 26 23.98 18.03 -1.54
CA SER A 26 24.79 16.82 -1.50
C SER A 26 23.99 15.57 -1.88
N LEU A 27 24.67 14.52 -2.33
CA LEU A 27 24.05 13.20 -2.54
C LEU A 27 23.37 12.68 -1.27
N LEU A 28 23.99 12.90 -0.11
CA LEU A 28 23.43 12.51 1.18
C LEU A 28 22.11 13.22 1.45
N ASN A 29 21.98 14.50 1.09
CA ASN A 29 20.72 15.25 1.25
C ASN A 29 19.61 14.65 0.36
N ILE A 30 19.93 14.25 -0.87
CA ILE A 30 18.99 13.60 -1.79
C ILE A 30 18.49 12.28 -1.20
N VAL A 31 19.42 11.39 -0.84
CA VAL A 31 19.08 10.07 -0.30
C VAL A 31 18.32 10.20 1.02
N ARG A 32 18.78 11.07 1.92
CA ARG A 32 18.12 11.32 3.20
C ARG A 32 16.70 11.85 2.99
N GLY A 33 16.51 12.83 2.10
CA GLY A 33 15.20 13.37 1.76
C GLY A 33 14.24 12.30 1.21
N CYS A 34 14.73 11.40 0.35
CA CYS A 34 13.93 10.29 -0.16
C CYS A 34 13.55 9.30 0.94
N LEU A 35 14.52 8.83 1.72
CA LEU A 35 14.28 7.85 2.78
C LEU A 35 13.38 8.38 3.90
N THR A 36 13.55 9.65 4.31
CA THR A 36 12.67 10.26 5.33
C THR A 36 11.25 10.42 4.82
N THR A 37 11.08 10.79 3.55
CA THR A 37 9.75 10.88 2.93
C THR A 37 9.09 9.50 2.81
N ILE A 38 9.79 8.48 2.32
CA ILE A 38 9.28 7.11 2.26
C ILE A 38 8.87 6.64 3.66
N ALA A 39 9.75 6.77 4.65
CA ALA A 39 9.47 6.33 6.02
C ALA A 39 8.25 7.06 6.61
N ALA A 40 8.16 8.38 6.42
CA ALA A 40 7.05 9.18 6.93
C ALA A 40 5.72 8.82 6.25
N CYS A 41 5.71 8.68 4.92
CA CYS A 41 4.53 8.28 4.15
C CYS A 41 4.05 6.89 4.57
N VAL A 42 4.93 5.88 4.62
CA VAL A 42 4.55 4.51 5.00
C VAL A 42 4.00 4.48 6.43
N TRP A 43 4.66 5.17 7.36
CA TRP A 43 4.30 5.15 8.78
C TRP A 43 2.88 5.66 9.04
N VAL A 44 2.48 6.69 8.29
CA VAL A 44 1.19 7.37 8.45
C VAL A 44 0.11 6.78 7.56
N SER A 45 0.43 6.41 6.33
CA SER A 45 -0.56 5.90 5.38
C SER A 45 -0.94 4.46 5.66
N VAL A 46 -0.03 3.60 6.12
CA VAL A 46 -0.37 2.21 6.40
C VAL A 46 -1.06 2.12 7.75
N HIS A 47 -2.37 1.88 7.74
CA HIS A 47 -3.19 1.68 8.93
C HIS A 47 -3.33 0.18 9.21
N PRO A 48 -2.49 -0.43 10.07
CA PRO A 48 -2.59 -1.85 10.36
C PRO A 48 -3.89 -2.14 11.10
N ASN A 49 -4.43 -3.34 10.88
CA ASN A 49 -5.56 -3.84 11.65
C ASN A 49 -5.16 -4.19 13.10
N LEU A 50 -6.14 -4.55 13.93
CA LEU A 50 -5.91 -4.77 15.36
C LEU A 50 -4.89 -5.89 15.62
N PRO A 51 -3.89 -5.65 16.48
CA PRO A 51 -2.98 -6.69 16.93
C PRO A 51 -3.68 -7.70 17.85
N ALA A 52 -3.06 -8.86 18.07
CA ALA A 52 -3.58 -9.85 19.00
C ALA A 52 -3.56 -9.31 20.45
N PRO A 53 -4.60 -9.56 21.28
CA PRO A 53 -4.74 -8.97 22.61
C PRO A 53 -3.55 -9.18 23.57
N ASN A 54 -2.77 -10.24 23.36
CA ASN A 54 -1.59 -10.59 24.18
C ASN A 54 -0.27 -10.47 23.40
N GLN A 55 -0.23 -9.67 22.33
CA GLN A 55 0.99 -9.49 21.55
C GLN A 55 1.98 -8.61 22.32
N GLY A 56 3.15 -9.17 22.63
CA GLY A 56 4.23 -8.42 23.27
C GLY A 56 4.72 -7.25 22.39
N ARG A 57 5.13 -6.14 23.03
CA ARG A 57 5.53 -4.88 22.37
C ARG A 57 6.59 -5.06 21.28
N ILE A 58 7.59 -5.92 21.52
CA ILE A 58 8.66 -6.23 20.55
C ILE A 58 8.08 -6.94 19.32
N ARG A 59 7.23 -7.96 19.54
CA ARG A 59 6.58 -8.69 18.45
C ARG A 59 5.67 -7.78 17.64
N GLY A 60 4.92 -6.90 18.29
CA GLY A 60 4.10 -5.87 17.64
C GLY A 60 4.93 -4.93 16.75
N MET A 61 6.08 -4.48 17.25
CA MET A 61 7.00 -3.65 16.47
C MET A 61 7.53 -4.38 15.23
N PHE A 62 7.96 -5.65 15.35
CA PHE A 62 8.39 -6.44 14.21
C PHE A 62 7.27 -6.66 13.19
N THR A 63 6.04 -6.93 13.64
CA THR A 63 4.88 -7.04 12.75
C THR A 63 4.65 -5.74 12.00
N ARG A 64 4.72 -4.58 12.68
CA ARG A 64 4.58 -3.26 12.05
C ARG A 64 5.66 -3.02 11.01
N VAL A 65 6.94 -3.27 11.34
CA VAL A 65 8.07 -3.12 10.40
C VAL A 65 7.91 -4.03 9.19
N LYS A 66 7.51 -5.30 9.38
CA LYS A 66 7.27 -6.24 8.27
C LYS A 66 6.22 -5.70 7.29
N VAL A 67 5.10 -5.21 7.82
CA VAL A 67 4.00 -4.63 7.03
C VAL A 67 4.46 -3.39 6.26
N MET A 68 5.25 -2.53 6.91
CA MET A 68 5.84 -1.35 6.26
C MET A 68 6.80 -1.74 5.12
N LEU A 69 7.66 -2.74 5.32
CA LEU A 69 8.59 -3.21 4.28
C LEU A 69 7.86 -3.77 3.07
N ILE A 70 6.76 -4.50 3.29
CA ILE A 70 5.88 -4.98 2.21
C ILE A 70 5.29 -3.79 1.44
N ALA A 71 4.76 -2.79 2.15
CA ALA A 71 4.19 -1.59 1.52
C ALA A 71 5.24 -0.77 0.74
N ILE A 72 6.51 -0.77 1.15
CA ILE A 72 7.62 -0.15 0.42
C ILE A 72 7.97 -0.97 -0.83
N ALA A 73 8.02 -2.30 -0.71
CA ALA A 73 8.40 -3.18 -1.79
C ALA A 73 7.38 -3.15 -2.94
N MET A 74 6.09 -3.15 -2.60
CA MET A 74 4.96 -3.28 -3.53
C MET A 74 3.78 -2.35 -3.18
N PRO A 75 3.99 -1.01 -3.14
CA PRO A 75 2.95 -0.02 -2.83
C PRO A 75 1.75 -0.11 -3.76
N GLU A 76 1.98 -0.40 -5.03
CA GLU A 76 0.95 -0.51 -6.05
C GLU A 76 0.07 -1.76 -5.89
N ALA A 77 0.58 -2.83 -5.29
CA ALA A 77 -0.22 -4.01 -4.95
C ALA A 77 -0.99 -3.79 -3.63
N VAL A 78 -0.38 -3.08 -2.69
CA VAL A 78 -0.99 -2.82 -1.37
C VAL A 78 -2.21 -1.91 -1.45
N ILE A 79 -2.35 -1.08 -2.50
CA ILE A 79 -3.49 -0.16 -2.65
C ILE A 79 -4.85 -0.86 -2.77
N VAL A 80 -4.89 -2.13 -3.18
CA VAL A 80 -6.15 -2.88 -3.31
C VAL A 80 -6.87 -3.01 -1.96
N PHE A 81 -6.12 -3.15 -0.86
CA PHE A 81 -6.67 -3.35 0.47
C PHE A 81 -7.39 -2.12 1.05
N PRO A 82 -6.84 -0.89 1.02
CA PRO A 82 -7.58 0.29 1.43
C PRO A 82 -8.86 0.49 0.63
N VAL A 83 -8.84 0.21 -0.68
CA VAL A 83 -10.02 0.33 -1.54
C VAL A 83 -11.10 -0.67 -1.11
N ARG A 84 -10.75 -1.96 -0.99
CA ARG A 84 -11.67 -3.00 -0.52
C ARG A 84 -12.25 -2.66 0.86
N GLN A 85 -11.40 -2.29 1.81
CA GLN A 85 -11.82 -1.92 3.16
C GLN A 85 -12.75 -0.70 3.16
N PHE A 86 -12.50 0.30 2.30
CA PHE A 86 -13.38 1.48 2.20
C PHE A 86 -14.77 1.10 1.75
N PHE A 87 -14.90 0.33 0.67
CA PHE A 87 -16.21 -0.05 0.18
C PHE A 87 -16.93 -1.02 1.12
N ALA A 88 -16.22 -1.96 1.74
CA ALA A 88 -16.78 -2.83 2.78
C ALA A 88 -17.32 -2.01 3.97
N ALA A 89 -16.52 -1.10 4.51
CA ALA A 89 -16.93 -0.21 5.60
C ALA A 89 -18.10 0.72 5.21
N ARG A 90 -18.13 1.22 3.98
CA ARG A 90 -19.23 2.04 3.45
C ARG A 90 -20.53 1.25 3.36
N ALA A 91 -20.44 0.02 2.87
CA ALA A 91 -21.60 -0.85 2.71
C ALA A 91 -22.14 -1.29 4.09
N PHE A 92 -21.26 -1.59 5.04
CA PHE A 92 -21.63 -1.79 6.45
C PHE A 92 -22.32 -0.58 7.07
N SER A 93 -21.71 0.60 6.93
CA SER A 93 -22.25 1.88 7.43
C SER A 93 -23.65 2.16 6.90
N LYS A 94 -23.89 1.92 5.61
CA LYS A 94 -25.22 2.09 5.00
C LYS A 94 -26.24 1.06 5.48
N THR A 95 -25.86 -0.22 5.53
CA THR A 95 -26.75 -1.33 5.92
C THR A 95 -27.24 -1.16 7.35
N TYR A 96 -26.32 -0.81 8.25
CA TYR A 96 -26.59 -0.77 9.68
C TYR A 96 -26.82 0.63 10.25
N HIS A 97 -26.86 1.66 9.38
CA HIS A 97 -27.05 3.07 9.76
C HIS A 97 -26.08 3.55 10.86
N VAL A 98 -24.81 3.14 10.76
CA VAL A 98 -23.71 3.56 11.65
C VAL A 98 -22.71 4.40 10.89
N SER A 99 -21.80 5.09 11.59
CA SER A 99 -20.81 5.93 10.91
C SER A 99 -19.75 5.10 10.17
N MET A 100 -19.06 5.74 9.22
CA MET A 100 -17.99 5.11 8.45
C MET A 100 -16.88 4.56 9.34
N THR A 101 -16.60 5.26 10.45
CA THR A 101 -15.63 4.85 11.46
C THR A 101 -16.00 3.51 12.11
N HIS A 102 -17.29 3.28 12.40
CA HIS A 102 -17.77 1.99 12.90
C HIS A 102 -17.58 0.88 11.88
N GLY A 103 -17.88 1.15 10.61
CA GLY A 103 -17.64 0.20 9.51
C GLY A 103 -16.17 -0.19 9.39
N PHE A 104 -15.26 0.78 9.39
CA PHE A 104 -13.83 0.50 9.37
C PHE A 104 -13.35 -0.24 10.62
N PHE A 105 -13.87 0.15 11.79
CA PHE A 105 -13.53 -0.50 13.06
C PHE A 105 -13.97 -1.97 13.06
N PHE A 106 -15.15 -2.27 12.51
CA PHE A 106 -15.59 -3.65 12.30
C PHE A 106 -14.69 -4.40 11.30
N THR A 107 -14.42 -3.83 10.12
CA THR A 107 -13.55 -4.42 9.09
C THR A 107 -12.08 -4.58 9.51
N MET A 108 -11.63 -3.95 10.59
CA MET A 108 -10.28 -4.16 11.13
C MET A 108 -10.25 -5.11 12.35
N GLY A 109 -11.37 -5.78 12.67
CA GLY A 109 -11.49 -6.69 13.81
C GLY A 109 -11.63 -5.97 15.15
N GLY A 110 -12.13 -4.74 15.16
CA GLY A 110 -12.22 -3.86 16.33
C GLY A 110 -13.27 -4.26 17.36
N PHE A 111 -14.29 -5.03 16.98
CA PHE A 111 -15.35 -5.47 17.89
C PHE A 111 -15.17 -6.95 18.27
N ILE A 112 -15.20 -7.21 19.58
CA ILE A 112 -14.99 -8.55 20.15
C ILE A 112 -16.26 -8.97 20.88
N ASP A 113 -16.72 -10.18 20.62
CA ASP A 113 -17.82 -10.82 21.35
C ASP A 113 -17.38 -11.12 22.79
N ALA A 114 -18.12 -10.61 23.78
CA ALA A 114 -17.84 -10.85 25.19
C ALA A 114 -17.91 -12.34 25.57
N GLU A 115 -18.87 -13.08 25.02
CA GLU A 115 -19.15 -14.47 25.40
C GLU A 115 -18.14 -15.43 24.77
N ARG A 116 -18.01 -15.35 23.45
CA ARG A 116 -17.13 -16.24 22.68
C ARG A 116 -15.68 -15.81 22.77
N ARG A 117 -15.44 -14.56 23.18
CA ARG A 117 -14.13 -13.90 23.12
C ARG A 117 -13.53 -14.07 21.73
N SER A 118 -14.32 -13.92 20.68
CA SER A 118 -13.91 -14.00 19.28
C SER A 118 -14.20 -12.69 18.58
N LEU A 119 -13.66 -12.50 17.37
CA LEU A 119 -14.03 -11.38 16.53
C LEU A 119 -15.50 -11.50 16.13
N LEU A 120 -16.22 -10.38 16.09
CA LEU A 120 -17.60 -10.33 15.62
C LEU A 120 -17.67 -10.49 14.09
N THR A 121 -18.56 -11.35 13.61
CA THR A 121 -18.84 -11.57 12.17
C THR A 121 -20.16 -10.94 11.76
N SER A 122 -20.46 -10.89 10.46
CA SER A 122 -21.75 -10.40 9.94
C SER A 122 -22.93 -11.21 10.46
N GLU A 123 -22.78 -12.53 10.56
CA GLU A 123 -23.80 -13.43 11.13
C GLU A 123 -24.10 -13.08 12.60
N ASP A 124 -23.07 -12.72 13.36
CA ASP A 124 -23.21 -12.38 14.77
C ASP A 124 -23.99 -11.07 15.00
N LEU A 125 -24.12 -10.22 13.97
CA LEU A 125 -24.88 -8.96 14.05
C LEU A 125 -26.40 -9.19 14.03
N GLU A 126 -26.84 -10.36 13.56
CA GLU A 126 -28.26 -10.74 13.59
C GLU A 126 -28.71 -11.10 15.01
N ARG A 127 -27.77 -11.36 15.94
CA ARG A 127 -28.08 -11.65 17.33
C ARG A 127 -28.71 -10.43 18.02
N PRO A 128 -29.75 -10.65 18.85
CA PRO A 128 -30.41 -9.56 19.55
C PRO A 128 -29.43 -8.82 20.47
N GLY A 129 -29.50 -7.49 20.47
CA GLY A 129 -28.67 -6.64 21.34
C GLY A 129 -27.28 -6.29 20.81
N VAL A 130 -26.62 -7.14 20.03
CA VAL A 130 -25.25 -6.89 19.52
C VAL A 130 -25.17 -5.61 18.69
N LEU A 131 -26.06 -5.44 17.71
CA LEU A 131 -26.09 -4.24 16.88
C LEU A 131 -26.42 -2.98 17.68
N LYS A 132 -27.26 -3.11 18.71
CA LYS A 132 -27.61 -1.99 19.60
C LYS A 132 -26.39 -1.55 20.40
N SER A 133 -25.66 -2.50 20.99
CA SER A 133 -24.41 -2.26 21.71
C SER A 133 -23.36 -1.58 20.80
N ILE A 134 -23.23 -2.00 19.53
CA ILE A 134 -22.35 -1.32 18.56
C ILE A 134 -22.78 0.12 18.30
N ARG A 135 -24.09 0.39 18.18
CA ARG A 135 -24.64 1.75 17.97
C ARG A 135 -24.49 2.66 19.19
N GLU A 136 -24.42 2.09 20.39
CA GLU A 136 -24.20 2.82 21.63
C GLU A 136 -22.75 3.28 21.80
N VAL A 137 -21.79 2.61 21.13
CA VAL A 137 -20.40 3.08 21.08
C VAL A 137 -20.35 4.41 20.36
N ARG A 138 -19.77 5.44 21.00
CA ARG A 138 -19.63 6.75 20.37
C ARG A 138 -18.45 6.70 19.40
N GLU A 139 -18.63 7.32 18.24
CA GLU A 139 -17.54 7.45 17.26
C GLU A 139 -16.31 8.16 17.84
N GLU A 140 -16.54 9.13 18.73
CA GLU A 140 -15.48 9.86 19.42
C GLU A 140 -14.60 8.95 20.25
N ASP A 141 -15.16 7.94 20.91
CA ASP A 141 -14.42 6.98 21.74
C ASP A 141 -13.50 6.10 20.85
N ILE A 142 -13.95 5.76 19.64
CA ILE A 142 -13.12 5.04 18.66
C ILE A 142 -12.00 5.94 18.12
N ARG A 143 -12.32 7.20 17.77
CA ARG A 143 -11.34 8.15 17.23
C ARG A 143 -10.32 8.58 18.27
N ASP A 144 -10.68 8.65 19.54
CA ASP A 144 -9.78 9.04 20.62
C ASP A 144 -8.56 8.11 20.71
N LYS A 145 -8.77 6.81 20.46
CA LYS A 145 -7.69 5.81 20.38
C LYS A 145 -6.63 6.13 19.31
N SER A 146 -6.98 6.93 18.30
CA SER A 146 -6.08 7.30 17.20
C SER A 146 -5.36 8.64 17.36
N LYS A 147 -5.68 9.40 18.42
CA LYS A 147 -5.08 10.73 18.65
C LYS A 147 -3.60 10.67 19.04
N ALA A 148 -3.14 9.54 19.58
CA ALA A 148 -1.74 9.33 19.98
C ALA A 148 -0.75 9.51 18.80
N ASP A 149 -1.20 9.38 17.54
CA ASP A 149 -0.39 9.50 16.34
C ASP A 149 -0.48 10.88 15.64
N ALA A 150 -1.19 11.87 16.21
CA ALA A 150 -1.43 13.15 15.53
C ALA A 150 -0.14 13.92 15.16
N LEU A 151 0.87 13.89 16.04
CA LEU A 151 2.17 14.53 15.77
C LEU A 151 2.93 13.85 14.63
N ALA A 152 2.90 12.51 14.58
CA ALA A 152 3.53 11.76 13.50
C ALA A 152 2.84 12.03 12.15
N LYS A 153 1.50 12.15 12.15
CA LYS A 153 0.71 12.55 10.98
C LYS A 153 1.10 13.94 10.48
N ALA A 154 1.17 14.93 11.38
CA ALA A 154 1.55 16.29 11.03
C ALA A 154 2.96 16.35 10.42
N PHE A 155 3.93 15.68 11.06
CA PHE A 155 5.29 15.60 10.54
C PHE A 155 5.36 14.95 9.16
N ALA A 156 4.63 13.85 8.95
CA ALA A 156 4.63 13.18 7.65
C ALA A 156 3.99 14.01 6.53
N ILE A 157 2.89 14.72 6.83
CA ILE A 157 2.25 15.63 5.87
C ILE A 157 3.23 16.75 5.49
N LEU A 158 3.91 17.36 6.48
CA LEU A 158 4.90 18.39 6.22
C LEU A 158 6.08 17.86 5.39
N GLN A 159 6.62 16.70 5.76
CA GLN A 159 7.73 16.07 5.05
C GLN A 159 7.37 15.72 3.60
N ALA A 160 6.21 15.09 3.38
CA ALA A 160 5.75 14.73 2.04
C ALA A 160 5.44 15.97 1.19
N SER A 161 4.79 16.98 1.77
CA SER A 161 4.49 18.24 1.08
C SER A 161 5.77 18.97 0.68
N TRP A 162 6.76 19.04 1.59
CA TRP A 162 8.06 19.64 1.30
C TRP A 162 8.79 18.89 0.19
N PHE A 163 8.81 17.56 0.23
CA PHE A 163 9.45 16.75 -0.79
C PHE A 163 8.79 16.90 -2.17
N ILE A 164 7.45 16.90 -2.23
CA ILE A 164 6.70 17.13 -3.47
C ILE A 164 6.99 18.53 -4.00
N MET A 165 6.97 19.55 -3.14
CA MET A 165 7.27 20.93 -3.51
C MET A 165 8.69 21.07 -4.07
N GLN A 166 9.68 20.42 -3.44
CA GLN A 166 11.05 20.34 -3.94
C GLN A 166 11.10 19.71 -5.34
N CYS A 167 10.43 18.57 -5.55
CA CYS A 167 10.40 17.92 -6.86
C CYS A 167 9.77 18.82 -7.94
N VAL A 168 8.65 19.47 -7.62
CA VAL A 168 7.96 20.39 -8.53
C VAL A 168 8.84 21.59 -8.86
N ALA A 169 9.47 22.22 -7.85
CA ALA A 169 10.33 23.38 -8.06
C ALA A 169 11.53 23.05 -8.96
N ARG A 170 12.14 21.87 -8.79
CA ARG A 170 13.20 21.38 -9.69
C ARG A 170 12.71 21.24 -11.12
N VAL A 171 11.55 20.65 -11.34
CA VAL A 171 10.96 20.51 -12.69
C VAL A 171 10.69 21.88 -13.32
N LEU A 172 10.15 22.84 -12.56
CA LEU A 172 9.88 24.20 -13.03
C LEU A 172 11.17 24.95 -13.42
N GLN A 173 12.26 24.73 -12.70
CA GLN A 173 13.59 25.29 -12.99
C GLN A 173 14.39 24.46 -14.00
N ARG A 174 13.79 23.41 -14.60
CA ARG A 174 14.43 22.49 -15.54
C ARG A 174 15.66 21.75 -14.96
N LEU A 175 15.66 21.52 -13.66
CA LEU A 175 16.66 20.72 -12.97
C LEU A 175 16.25 19.23 -12.98
N PRO A 176 17.17 18.30 -13.29
CA PRO A 176 16.86 16.89 -13.33
C PRO A 176 16.57 16.33 -11.92
N LEU A 177 15.66 15.37 -11.85
CA LEU A 177 15.41 14.53 -10.68
C LEU A 177 16.17 13.21 -10.82
N THR A 178 16.71 12.71 -9.71
CA THR A 178 17.28 11.37 -9.66
C THR A 178 16.19 10.30 -9.78
N GLN A 179 16.57 9.09 -10.18
CA GLN A 179 15.65 7.96 -10.26
C GLN A 179 14.99 7.65 -8.91
N ILE A 180 15.74 7.71 -7.81
CA ILE A 180 15.19 7.53 -6.45
C ILE A 180 14.19 8.64 -6.07
N GLU A 181 14.41 9.89 -6.51
CA GLU A 181 13.47 10.98 -6.27
C GLU A 181 12.16 10.78 -7.04
N ILE A 182 12.24 10.37 -8.30
CA ILE A 182 11.06 10.08 -9.13
C ILE A 182 10.24 8.93 -8.53
N ALA A 183 10.91 7.83 -8.13
CA ALA A 183 10.22 6.71 -7.48
C ALA A 183 9.65 7.09 -6.11
N THR A 184 10.34 7.94 -5.35
CA THR A 184 9.82 8.46 -4.06
C THR A 184 8.61 9.36 -4.27
N LEU A 185 8.61 10.19 -5.32
CA LEU A 185 7.46 11.02 -5.68
C LEU A 185 6.26 10.14 -6.06
N ALA A 186 6.46 9.12 -6.90
CA ALA A 186 5.41 8.16 -7.25
C ALA A 186 4.90 7.40 -6.01
N PHE A 187 5.81 7.00 -5.11
CA PHE A 187 5.47 6.38 -3.84
C PHE A 187 4.62 7.30 -2.95
N ALA A 188 5.01 8.56 -2.80
CA ALA A 188 4.28 9.54 -2.02
C ALA A 188 2.87 9.77 -2.58
N LEU A 189 2.72 9.88 -3.90
CA LEU A 189 1.42 10.03 -4.56
C LEU A 189 0.52 8.82 -4.34
N LEU A 190 1.03 7.59 -4.44
CA LEU A 190 0.27 6.38 -4.09
C LEU A 190 -0.15 6.37 -2.62
N ASN A 191 0.71 6.82 -1.72
CA ASN A 191 0.41 6.88 -0.28
C ASN A 191 -0.66 7.92 0.05
N ILE A 192 -0.76 9.01 -0.72
CA ILE A 192 -1.88 9.95 -0.63
C ILE A 192 -3.19 9.24 -1.01
N VAL A 193 -3.20 8.49 -2.12
CA VAL A 193 -4.40 7.73 -2.54
C VAL A 193 -4.81 6.70 -1.48
N MET A 194 -3.88 5.90 -0.96
CA MET A 194 -4.15 4.94 0.12
C MET A 194 -4.75 5.63 1.35
N TRP A 195 -4.16 6.76 1.74
CA TRP A 195 -4.62 7.52 2.89
C TRP A 195 -6.02 8.13 2.70
N LEU A 196 -6.38 8.56 1.49
CA LEU A 196 -7.74 9.05 1.19
C LEU A 196 -8.79 7.95 1.41
N PHE A 197 -8.52 6.72 0.95
CA PHE A 197 -9.39 5.58 1.20
C PHE A 197 -9.46 5.22 2.69
N TRP A 198 -8.38 5.38 3.44
CA TRP A 198 -8.35 5.14 4.90
C TRP A 198 -8.65 6.33 5.79
N TRP A 199 -9.17 7.43 5.24
CA TRP A 199 -9.40 8.66 6.02
C TRP A 199 -10.25 8.44 7.28
N HIS A 200 -11.27 7.56 7.21
CA HIS A 200 -12.14 7.23 8.35
C HIS A 200 -11.68 6.01 9.16
N LYS A 201 -10.59 5.34 8.76
CA LYS A 201 -10.05 4.19 9.47
C LYS A 201 -9.19 4.68 10.65
N PRO A 202 -9.48 4.28 11.89
CA PRO A 202 -8.68 4.70 13.04
C PRO A 202 -7.27 4.08 12.94
N LEU A 203 -6.25 4.89 13.19
CA LEU A 203 -4.84 4.48 13.21
C LEU A 203 -4.40 4.22 14.65
N GLY A 204 -3.55 3.22 14.88
CA GLY A 204 -2.89 3.03 16.19
C GLY A 204 -3.78 2.41 17.28
N VAL A 205 -4.88 1.76 16.89
CA VAL A 205 -5.74 1.05 17.84
C VAL A 205 -5.07 -0.25 18.29
N ASN A 206 -4.82 -0.39 19.59
CA ASN A 206 -4.19 -1.58 20.16
C ASN A 206 -5.19 -2.55 20.81
N GLU A 207 -6.42 -2.11 21.08
CA GLU A 207 -7.43 -2.90 21.79
C GLU A 207 -8.82 -2.72 21.20
N GLY A 208 -9.50 -3.86 21.00
CA GLY A 208 -10.87 -3.91 20.55
C GLY A 208 -11.86 -3.47 21.62
N ILE A 209 -13.08 -3.17 21.20
CA ILE A 209 -14.20 -2.89 22.08
C ILE A 209 -14.96 -4.19 22.28
N ILE A 210 -15.14 -4.56 23.54
CA ILE A 210 -15.95 -5.72 23.92
C ILE A 210 -17.42 -5.31 23.78
N VAL A 211 -18.17 -6.09 23.02
CA VAL A 211 -19.61 -5.91 22.82
C VAL A 211 -20.31 -6.99 23.62
N GLU A 212 -21.04 -6.60 24.65
CA GLU A 212 -21.83 -7.52 25.46
C GLU A 212 -23.16 -7.81 24.76
N GLU A 213 -23.45 -9.10 24.61
CA GLU A 213 -24.78 -9.61 24.36
C GLU A 213 -25.59 -9.41 25.66
N ARG A 214 -26.70 -8.69 25.59
CA ARG A 214 -27.64 -8.62 26.71
C ARG A 214 -28.76 -9.60 26.45
N THR A 215 -28.61 -10.86 26.87
CA THR A 215 -29.75 -11.79 26.84
C THR A 215 -29.70 -12.86 27.92
N ASP A 216 -30.85 -13.09 28.56
CA ASP A 216 -31.16 -14.34 29.25
C ASP A 216 -31.03 -15.50 28.25
N ILE A 217 -30.29 -16.51 28.68
CA ILE A 217 -29.67 -17.56 27.88
C ILE A 217 -30.73 -18.51 27.30
N THR A 218 -30.69 -18.81 25.99
CA THR A 218 -30.87 -20.19 25.48
C THR A 218 -30.43 -20.33 24.02
N GLY A 219 -29.57 -21.33 23.76
CA GLY A 219 -29.47 -21.98 22.45
C GLY A 219 -28.26 -21.66 21.57
N LEU A 220 -27.05 -22.06 21.98
CA LEU A 220 -25.90 -22.05 21.07
C LEU A 220 -25.99 -23.24 20.10
N ARG A 221 -26.26 -22.95 18.82
CA ARG A 221 -26.10 -23.90 17.71
C ARG A 221 -24.62 -23.96 17.30
N LYS A 222 -24.10 -25.16 17.12
CA LYS A 222 -22.72 -25.42 16.69
C LYS A 222 -22.61 -25.14 15.18
N TYR A 223 -21.68 -24.28 14.79
CA TYR A 223 -21.37 -23.95 13.40
C TYR A 223 -20.62 -25.10 12.71
N GLU A 224 -21.04 -25.46 11.50
CA GLU A 224 -20.32 -26.32 10.57
C GLU A 224 -19.89 -25.50 9.35
N PRO A 225 -18.62 -25.58 8.91
CA PRO A 225 -18.10 -24.72 7.86
C PRO A 225 -18.64 -25.13 6.48
N ILE A 226 -19.12 -24.14 5.73
CA ILE A 226 -19.47 -24.27 4.31
C ILE A 226 -18.15 -24.23 3.51
N ARG A 227 -17.81 -25.33 2.84
CA ARG A 227 -16.69 -25.36 1.90
C ARG A 227 -17.18 -24.85 0.53
N PRO A 228 -16.59 -23.79 -0.05
CA PRO A 228 -16.92 -23.40 -1.41
C PRO A 228 -16.50 -24.52 -2.38
N SER A 229 -17.44 -24.93 -3.23
CA SER A 229 -17.23 -25.92 -4.29
C SER A 229 -16.87 -25.18 -5.58
N TYR A 230 -15.58 -25.08 -5.89
CA TYR A 230 -15.12 -24.49 -7.14
C TYR A 230 -15.11 -25.54 -8.26
N ALA A 231 -15.75 -25.20 -9.38
CA ALA A 231 -15.65 -25.97 -10.62
C ALA A 231 -14.23 -25.85 -11.19
N THR A 232 -13.61 -26.99 -11.48
CA THR A 232 -12.21 -27.08 -11.88
C THR A 232 -11.93 -26.44 -13.24
N SER A 233 -11.18 -25.34 -13.22
CA SER A 233 -10.63 -24.64 -14.38
C SER A 233 -9.13 -24.94 -14.52
N SER A 234 -8.58 -24.83 -15.72
CA SER A 234 -7.13 -24.95 -15.96
C SER A 234 -6.27 -23.91 -15.22
N LEU A 235 -6.88 -22.92 -14.55
CA LEU A 235 -6.22 -21.83 -13.83
C LEU A 235 -6.17 -22.02 -12.30
N ASP A 236 -6.67 -23.14 -11.78
CA ASP A 236 -6.84 -23.38 -10.34
C ASP A 236 -5.54 -23.29 -9.53
N TRP A 237 -4.40 -23.72 -10.08
CA TRP A 237 -3.13 -23.63 -9.32
C TRP A 237 -2.68 -22.18 -9.10
N PHE A 238 -3.03 -21.29 -10.03
CA PHE A 238 -2.65 -19.88 -9.96
C PHE A 238 -3.66 -19.06 -9.16
N ASN A 239 -4.96 -19.34 -9.28
CA ASN A 239 -5.95 -18.79 -8.34
C ASN A 239 -5.54 -19.15 -6.90
N ARG A 240 -5.11 -20.39 -6.67
CA ARG A 240 -4.48 -20.78 -5.40
C ARG A 240 -3.22 -19.98 -5.06
N PHE A 241 -2.33 -19.69 -6.01
CA PHE A 241 -1.14 -18.87 -5.77
C PHE A 241 -1.47 -17.41 -5.45
N ILE A 242 -2.43 -16.79 -6.15
CA ILE A 242 -2.88 -15.43 -5.86
C ILE A 242 -3.64 -15.39 -4.53
N ASP A 243 -4.50 -16.36 -4.25
CA ASP A 243 -5.15 -16.51 -2.95
C ASP A 243 -4.13 -16.78 -1.85
N GLU A 244 -3.03 -17.48 -2.15
CA GLU A 244 -1.91 -17.69 -1.22
C GLU A 244 -1.04 -16.44 -1.07
N MET A 245 -0.89 -15.59 -2.10
CA MET A 245 -0.20 -14.30 -2.00
C MET A 245 -1.05 -13.26 -1.26
N VAL A 246 -2.31 -13.10 -1.65
CA VAL A 246 -3.30 -12.24 -0.99
C VAL A 246 -3.56 -12.77 0.41
N GLY A 247 -3.61 -14.08 0.61
CA GLY A 247 -3.66 -14.76 1.90
C GLY A 247 -2.35 -14.62 2.69
N ALA A 248 -1.17 -14.56 2.07
CA ALA A 248 0.06 -14.27 2.79
C ALA A 248 0.09 -12.81 3.30
N LEU A 249 -0.64 -11.91 2.63
CA LEU A 249 -0.78 -10.49 2.99
C LEU A 249 -1.95 -10.25 3.98
N GLY A 250 -3.08 -10.94 3.78
CA GLY A 250 -4.36 -10.78 4.49
C GLY A 250 -4.68 -11.89 5.50
N GLY A 251 -3.91 -12.98 5.48
CA GLY A 251 -3.93 -14.18 6.35
C GLY A 251 -5.17 -15.09 6.26
N ASP A 252 -5.07 -16.26 6.91
CA ASP A 252 -6.14 -17.27 6.99
C ASP A 252 -7.18 -16.90 8.06
N TYR A 253 -8.43 -16.77 7.64
CA TYR A 253 -9.57 -16.42 8.48
C TYR A 253 -9.72 -17.31 9.74
N GLU A 254 -9.52 -18.62 9.64
CA GLU A 254 -9.67 -19.53 10.79
C GLU A 254 -8.58 -19.29 11.85
N GLU A 255 -7.36 -18.99 11.42
CA GLU A 255 -6.26 -18.67 12.33
C GLU A 255 -6.54 -17.35 13.06
N HIS A 256 -7.16 -16.39 12.40
CA HIS A 256 -7.49 -15.06 12.93
C HIS A 256 -8.62 -15.07 13.95
N GLN A 257 -9.65 -15.88 13.70
CA GLN A 257 -10.70 -16.18 14.68
C GLN A 257 -10.10 -16.67 16.01
N ARG A 258 -9.14 -17.61 15.96
CA ARG A 258 -8.44 -18.12 17.17
C ARG A 258 -7.50 -17.09 17.78
N ALA A 259 -6.80 -16.31 16.95
CA ALA A 259 -5.83 -15.31 17.39
C ALA A 259 -6.46 -14.01 17.90
N ARG A 260 -7.76 -13.78 17.66
CA ARG A 260 -8.50 -12.55 17.98
C ARG A 260 -7.85 -11.30 17.38
N SER A 261 -7.30 -11.45 16.19
CA SER A 261 -6.63 -10.39 15.44
C SER A 261 -6.66 -10.72 13.96
N VAL A 262 -6.76 -9.69 13.13
CA VAL A 262 -6.70 -9.84 11.68
C VAL A 262 -5.41 -9.19 11.14
N PRO A 263 -4.80 -9.72 10.08
CA PRO A 263 -3.58 -9.17 9.48
C PRO A 263 -3.78 -7.75 9.00
N ALA A 264 -2.68 -7.03 8.84
CA ALA A 264 -2.70 -5.61 8.52
C ALA A 264 -3.48 -5.27 7.23
N PHE A 265 -3.47 -6.18 6.25
CA PHE A 265 -4.12 -6.00 4.96
C PHE A 265 -5.44 -6.79 4.82
N TRP A 266 -5.96 -7.42 5.88
CA TRP A 266 -7.24 -8.11 5.81
C TRP A 266 -8.40 -7.16 5.50
N SER A 267 -9.28 -7.51 4.56
CA SER A 267 -10.32 -6.62 4.02
C SER A 267 -11.76 -6.99 4.35
N GLY A 268 -12.01 -7.92 5.27
CA GLY A 268 -13.37 -8.36 5.59
C GLY A 268 -13.79 -9.70 4.97
N GLU A 269 -12.92 -10.35 4.20
CA GLU A 269 -13.21 -11.61 3.51
C GLU A 269 -13.69 -12.68 4.51
N GLY A 270 -14.85 -13.30 4.23
CA GLY A 270 -15.44 -14.35 5.06
C GLY A 270 -16.10 -13.89 6.37
N ALA A 271 -15.87 -12.66 6.83
CA ALA A 271 -16.51 -12.11 8.03
C ALA A 271 -17.62 -11.10 7.73
N ILE A 272 -17.67 -10.56 6.50
CA ILE A 272 -18.62 -9.55 6.09
C ILE A 272 -19.33 -9.98 4.81
N GLU A 273 -20.45 -10.67 4.93
CA GLU A 273 -21.41 -10.76 3.83
C GLU A 273 -22.17 -9.44 3.76
N VAL A 274 -21.75 -8.50 2.90
CA VAL A 274 -22.49 -7.24 2.74
C VAL A 274 -23.51 -7.37 1.60
N PRO A 275 -24.82 -7.33 1.85
CA PRO A 275 -25.84 -7.51 0.80
C PRO A 275 -25.95 -6.34 -0.19
N LEU A 276 -25.24 -5.23 0.07
CA LEU A 276 -25.52 -3.91 -0.49
C LEU A 276 -24.62 -3.50 -1.68
N LEU A 277 -23.59 -4.28 -1.98
CA LEU A 277 -22.83 -4.21 -3.23
C LEU A 277 -23.06 -5.55 -3.92
N GLY A 278 -23.49 -5.55 -5.18
CA GLY A 278 -23.55 -6.80 -5.93
C GLY A 278 -22.17 -7.48 -5.88
N GLU A 279 -22.15 -8.82 -5.81
CA GLU A 279 -20.92 -9.64 -5.82
C GLU A 279 -19.93 -9.21 -6.92
N THR A 280 -20.39 -8.51 -7.95
CA THR A 280 -19.63 -8.02 -9.11
C THR A 280 -18.99 -6.63 -8.95
N ASP A 281 -19.48 -5.73 -8.10
CA ASP A 281 -19.08 -4.31 -8.13
C ASP A 281 -17.84 -3.98 -7.29
N LEU A 282 -17.73 -4.59 -6.11
CA LEU A 282 -16.61 -4.40 -5.19
C LEU A 282 -15.26 -4.88 -5.74
N PRO A 283 -15.13 -6.12 -6.28
CA PRO A 283 -13.88 -6.59 -6.85
C PRO A 283 -13.50 -5.75 -8.07
N THR A 284 -14.45 -5.34 -8.91
CA THR A 284 -14.18 -4.57 -10.12
C THR A 284 -13.56 -3.21 -9.82
N VAL A 285 -14.11 -2.42 -8.89
CA VAL A 285 -13.55 -1.09 -8.56
C VAL A 285 -12.16 -1.20 -7.92
N ALA A 286 -11.95 -2.20 -7.06
CA ALA A 286 -10.65 -2.44 -6.45
C ALA A 286 -9.59 -2.80 -7.50
N VAL A 287 -9.92 -3.70 -8.43
CA VAL A 287 -9.03 -4.14 -9.51
C VAL A 287 -8.75 -3.00 -10.50
N VAL A 288 -9.74 -2.17 -10.84
CA VAL A 288 -9.53 -0.98 -11.70
C VAL A 288 -8.61 0.03 -11.02
N THR A 289 -8.82 0.30 -9.72
CA THR A 289 -7.99 1.23 -8.96
C THR A 289 -6.56 0.73 -8.84
N GLU A 290 -6.36 -0.56 -8.62
CA GLU A 290 -5.06 -1.22 -8.64
C GLU A 290 -4.40 -1.08 -10.02
N ALA A 291 -5.10 -1.40 -11.10
CA ALA A 291 -4.59 -1.32 -12.46
C ALA A 291 -4.10 0.09 -12.81
N ILE A 292 -4.91 1.12 -12.52
CA ILE A 292 -4.54 2.52 -12.75
C ILE A 292 -3.32 2.91 -11.90
N SER A 293 -3.35 2.58 -10.61
CA SER A 293 -2.27 2.93 -9.68
C SER A 293 -0.94 2.32 -10.09
N ALA A 294 -0.98 1.05 -10.50
CA ALA A 294 0.20 0.31 -10.88
C ALA A 294 0.68 0.66 -12.31
N LEU A 295 -0.21 1.09 -13.22
CA LEU A 295 0.17 1.73 -14.48
C LEU A 295 0.91 3.05 -14.25
N ILE A 296 0.39 3.92 -13.38
CA ILE A 296 1.05 5.20 -13.03
C ILE A 296 2.42 4.93 -12.41
N PHE A 297 2.49 4.00 -11.46
CA PHE A 297 3.74 3.66 -10.80
C PHE A 297 4.75 3.02 -11.76
N GLY A 298 4.32 2.08 -12.60
CA GLY A 298 5.16 1.46 -13.62
C GLY A 298 5.68 2.47 -14.65
N ALA A 299 4.81 3.36 -15.12
CA ALA A 299 5.16 4.42 -16.06
C ALA A 299 6.21 5.39 -15.49
N SER A 300 6.22 5.61 -14.17
CA SER A 300 7.22 6.48 -13.53
C SER A 300 8.66 5.98 -13.74
N HIS A 301 8.89 4.66 -13.78
CA HIS A 301 10.22 4.10 -14.05
C HIS A 301 10.67 4.29 -15.50
N CYS A 302 9.70 4.30 -16.43
CA CYS A 302 9.96 4.57 -17.85
C CYS A 302 10.37 6.03 -18.12
N THR A 303 10.18 6.96 -17.19
CA THR A 303 10.67 8.35 -17.36
C THR A 303 12.20 8.41 -17.48
N ALA A 304 12.90 7.44 -16.90
CA ALA A 304 14.36 7.30 -16.97
C ALA A 304 14.86 6.51 -18.20
N TRP A 305 14.03 6.34 -19.24
CA TRP A 305 14.35 5.47 -20.38
C TRP A 305 15.65 5.83 -21.11
N ASN A 306 15.91 7.13 -21.20
CA ASN A 306 17.05 7.72 -21.92
C ASN A 306 18.08 8.38 -20.97
N THR A 307 18.01 8.10 -19.66
CA THR A 307 19.00 8.65 -18.72
C THR A 307 20.32 7.89 -18.81
N HIS A 308 21.40 8.53 -18.36
CA HIS A 308 22.71 7.89 -18.23
C HIS A 308 22.68 6.79 -17.16
N PHE A 309 23.31 5.65 -17.45
CA PHE A 309 23.53 4.55 -16.51
C PHE A 309 25.03 4.22 -16.45
N PRO A 310 25.57 3.80 -15.29
CA PRO A 310 26.99 3.44 -15.16
C PRO A 310 27.45 2.36 -16.16
N THR A 311 26.57 1.41 -16.51
CA THR A 311 26.88 0.35 -17.49
C THR A 311 25.71 0.06 -18.42
N ALA A 312 26.01 -0.50 -19.60
CA ALA A 312 24.99 -0.97 -20.54
C ALA A 312 24.10 -2.08 -19.96
N VAL A 313 24.65 -2.92 -19.07
CA VAL A 313 23.90 -3.99 -18.39
C VAL A 313 22.87 -3.38 -17.45
N GLU A 314 23.26 -2.41 -16.62
CA GLU A 314 22.34 -1.72 -15.72
C GLU A 314 21.23 -0.98 -16.48
N MET A 315 21.55 -0.35 -17.61
CA MET A 315 20.56 0.28 -18.49
C MET A 315 19.53 -0.72 -19.04
N TRP A 316 19.98 -1.85 -19.58
CA TRP A 316 19.06 -2.86 -20.13
C TRP A 316 18.25 -3.55 -19.05
N LEU A 317 18.84 -3.85 -17.89
CA LEU A 317 18.12 -4.35 -16.73
C LEU A 317 17.02 -3.38 -16.29
N TRP A 318 17.31 -2.07 -16.23
CA TRP A 318 16.32 -1.04 -15.90
C TRP A 318 15.14 -1.06 -16.87
N ARG A 319 15.43 -1.04 -18.18
CA ARG A 319 14.40 -1.01 -19.24
C ARG A 319 13.51 -2.25 -19.18
N VAL A 320 14.10 -3.44 -19.09
CA VAL A 320 13.36 -4.70 -19.02
C VAL A 320 12.51 -4.78 -17.75
N CYS A 321 13.08 -4.43 -16.59
CA CYS A 321 12.34 -4.49 -15.33
C CYS A 321 11.23 -3.43 -15.26
N SER A 322 11.44 -2.23 -15.81
CA SER A 322 10.41 -1.18 -15.90
C SER A 322 9.22 -1.64 -16.73
N ILE A 323 9.47 -2.31 -17.85
CA ILE A 323 8.42 -2.91 -18.69
C ILE A 323 7.69 -4.02 -17.91
N ILE A 324 8.41 -4.95 -17.27
CA ILE A 324 7.79 -6.04 -16.50
C ILE A 324 6.85 -5.49 -15.43
N VAL A 325 7.30 -4.50 -14.65
CA VAL A 325 6.50 -3.88 -13.59
C VAL A 325 5.31 -3.11 -14.16
N GLY A 326 5.45 -2.44 -15.30
CA GLY A 326 4.35 -1.73 -15.95
C GLY A 326 3.33 -2.63 -16.67
N LEU A 327 3.75 -3.80 -17.17
CA LEU A 327 2.89 -4.70 -17.96
C LEU A 327 1.92 -5.53 -17.12
N GLY A 328 2.29 -5.94 -15.90
CA GLY A 328 1.41 -6.77 -15.05
C GLY A 328 0.01 -6.15 -14.85
N PRO A 329 -0.10 -4.89 -14.42
CA PRO A 329 -1.39 -4.23 -14.26
C PRO A 329 -2.10 -3.91 -15.57
N GLY A 330 -1.34 -3.56 -16.62
CA GLY A 330 -1.90 -3.27 -17.94
C GLY A 330 -2.52 -4.50 -18.59
N THR A 331 -1.93 -5.68 -18.42
CA THR A 331 -2.46 -6.95 -18.92
C THR A 331 -3.70 -7.40 -18.15
N MET A 332 -3.82 -7.05 -16.87
CA MET A 332 -5.05 -7.25 -16.08
C MET A 332 -6.22 -6.42 -16.63
N ALA A 333 -6.00 -5.14 -16.88
CA ALA A 333 -7.01 -4.24 -17.43
C ALA A 333 -7.47 -4.67 -18.85
N VAL A 334 -6.53 -5.11 -19.68
CA VAL A 334 -6.84 -5.66 -21.02
C VAL A 334 -7.65 -6.95 -20.92
N SER A 335 -7.36 -7.83 -19.96
CA SER A 335 -8.12 -9.07 -19.76
C SER A 335 -9.58 -8.78 -19.38
N LEU A 336 -9.80 -7.88 -18.42
CA LEU A 336 -11.15 -7.44 -18.05
C LEU A 336 -11.90 -6.80 -19.22
N PHE A 337 -11.21 -5.96 -20.02
CA PHE A 337 -11.81 -5.32 -21.19
C PHE A 337 -12.21 -6.33 -22.28
N VAL A 338 -11.41 -7.38 -22.48
CA VAL A 338 -11.72 -8.47 -23.41
C VAL A 338 -12.92 -9.28 -22.93
N ASP A 339 -13.02 -9.57 -21.63
CA ASP A 339 -14.17 -10.27 -21.04
C ASP A 339 -15.46 -9.44 -21.12
N LEU A 340 -15.35 -8.11 -21.05
CA LEU A 340 -16.47 -7.18 -21.23
C LEU A 340 -16.99 -7.10 -22.67
N LEU A 341 -16.14 -7.34 -23.67
CA LEU A 341 -16.45 -7.13 -25.09
C LEU A 341 -16.59 -8.42 -25.91
N SER A 342 -16.17 -9.56 -25.38
CA SER A 342 -16.14 -10.83 -26.11
C SER A 342 -16.79 -11.94 -25.29
N ASP A 343 -17.34 -12.97 -25.95
CA ASP A 343 -17.87 -14.21 -25.33
C ASP A 343 -16.77 -15.09 -24.66
N GLY A 344 -15.70 -14.47 -24.14
CA GLY A 344 -14.64 -14.96 -23.26
C GLY A 344 -13.65 -15.97 -23.84
N LYS A 345 -14.14 -16.95 -24.60
CA LYS A 345 -13.41 -18.20 -24.85
C LYS A 345 -12.30 -18.13 -25.90
N ARG A 346 -12.32 -17.14 -26.80
CA ARG A 346 -11.38 -17.07 -27.94
C ARG A 346 -10.00 -16.53 -27.55
N TYR A 347 -9.93 -15.64 -26.57
CA TYR A 347 -8.69 -14.97 -26.17
C TYR A 347 -8.16 -15.43 -24.81
N GLU A 348 -8.91 -16.29 -24.11
CA GLU A 348 -8.62 -16.78 -22.76
C GLU A 348 -7.18 -17.24 -22.58
N ARG A 349 -6.62 -18.04 -23.50
CA ARG A 349 -5.23 -18.54 -23.39
C ARG A 349 -4.18 -17.44 -23.60
N LEU A 350 -4.45 -16.49 -24.50
CA LEU A 350 -3.51 -15.41 -24.80
C LEU A 350 -3.51 -14.36 -23.68
N THR A 351 -4.69 -13.96 -23.20
CA THR A 351 -4.84 -13.04 -22.05
C THR A 351 -4.22 -13.64 -20.80
N THR A 352 -4.48 -14.93 -20.54
CA THR A 352 -3.79 -15.78 -19.54
C THR A 352 -2.28 -15.62 -19.61
N VAL A 353 -1.64 -16.00 -20.73
CA VAL A 353 -0.17 -15.99 -20.83
C VAL A 353 0.41 -14.58 -20.67
N LEU A 354 -0.23 -13.58 -21.27
CA LEU A 354 0.19 -12.18 -21.19
C LEU A 354 0.07 -11.61 -19.78
N PHE A 355 -0.94 -12.02 -19.02
CA PHE A 355 -1.14 -11.61 -17.63
C PHE A 355 -0.20 -12.34 -16.65
N TYR A 356 -0.04 -13.66 -16.80
CA TYR A 356 0.73 -14.46 -15.82
C TYR A 356 2.24 -14.26 -15.92
N THR A 357 2.77 -13.96 -17.11
CA THR A 357 4.22 -13.83 -17.30
C THR A 357 4.80 -12.64 -16.50
N PRO A 358 4.25 -11.41 -16.59
CA PRO A 358 4.74 -10.29 -15.79
C PRO A 358 4.56 -10.49 -14.27
N VAL A 359 3.47 -11.12 -13.83
CA VAL A 359 3.21 -11.37 -12.39
C VAL A 359 4.30 -12.26 -11.78
N MET A 360 4.73 -13.31 -12.49
CA MET A 360 5.80 -14.19 -12.01
C MET A 360 7.19 -13.53 -12.03
N LEU A 361 7.41 -12.58 -12.94
CA LEU A 361 8.67 -11.85 -13.04
C LEU A 361 8.74 -10.64 -12.11
N TYR A 362 7.60 -10.11 -11.67
CA TYR A 362 7.50 -8.97 -10.77
C TYR A 362 8.37 -9.07 -9.50
N PRO A 363 8.34 -10.18 -8.71
CA PRO A 363 9.14 -10.28 -7.48
C PRO A 363 10.66 -10.26 -7.73
N ILE A 364 11.10 -10.51 -8.96
CA ILE A 364 12.52 -10.41 -9.38
C ILE A 364 12.82 -9.01 -9.91
N ALA A 365 11.96 -8.48 -10.79
CA ALA A 365 12.14 -7.17 -11.41
C ALA A 365 12.16 -6.03 -10.39
N ARG A 366 11.35 -6.14 -9.33
CA ARG A 366 11.19 -5.07 -8.35
C ARG A 366 12.43 -4.82 -7.48
N PRO A 367 13.05 -5.83 -6.84
CA PRO A 367 14.33 -5.65 -6.16
C PRO A 367 15.42 -5.11 -7.09
N VAL A 368 15.46 -5.55 -8.35
CA VAL A 368 16.43 -5.06 -9.34
C VAL A 368 16.26 -3.55 -9.55
N LEU A 369 15.05 -3.05 -9.77
CA LEU A 369 14.81 -1.61 -9.89
C LEU A 369 15.25 -0.85 -8.63
N ILE A 370 14.95 -1.35 -7.43
CA ILE A 370 15.36 -0.73 -6.17
C ILE A 370 16.88 -0.62 -6.07
N ILE A 371 17.60 -1.71 -6.40
CA ILE A 371 19.06 -1.72 -6.41
C ILE A 371 19.59 -0.73 -7.45
N LEU A 372 19.03 -0.72 -8.65
CA LEU A 372 19.47 0.16 -9.73
C LEU A 372 19.28 1.65 -9.40
N MET A 373 18.17 2.02 -8.75
CA MET A 373 17.96 3.41 -8.28
C MET A 373 19.06 3.89 -7.32
N LEU A 374 19.65 2.97 -6.54
CA LEU A 374 20.75 3.27 -5.63
C LEU A 374 22.10 3.25 -6.36
N THR A 375 22.30 2.32 -7.30
CA THR A 375 23.59 2.21 -8.01
C THR A 375 23.83 3.33 -9.01
N THR A 376 22.78 3.89 -9.62
CA THR A 376 22.88 5.03 -10.55
C THR A 376 23.32 6.32 -9.87
N LEU A 377 23.18 6.42 -8.54
CA LEU A 377 23.69 7.55 -7.77
C LEU A 377 25.22 7.72 -7.87
N ARG A 378 25.95 6.66 -8.27
CA ARG A 378 27.40 6.67 -8.43
C ARG A 378 27.88 7.42 -9.68
N SER A 379 26.99 7.68 -10.65
CA SER A 379 27.32 8.30 -11.93
C SER A 379 26.29 9.36 -12.33
N LEU A 380 26.00 10.30 -11.44
CA LEU A 380 25.03 11.37 -11.69
C LEU A 380 25.65 12.53 -12.47
N PRO A 381 24.89 13.16 -13.39
CA PRO A 381 25.31 14.42 -13.99
C PRO A 381 25.33 15.53 -12.94
N SER A 382 26.23 16.51 -13.09
CA SER A 382 26.43 17.61 -12.13
C SER A 382 25.18 18.46 -11.90
N GLU A 383 24.32 18.57 -12.92
CA GLU A 383 23.04 19.30 -12.90
C GLU A 383 22.09 18.81 -11.79
N VAL A 384 22.22 17.55 -11.38
CA VAL A 384 21.43 16.97 -10.29
C VAL A 384 21.80 17.59 -8.93
N LEU A 385 23.02 18.12 -8.80
CA LEU A 385 23.55 18.69 -7.56
C LEU A 385 23.24 20.18 -7.39
N PHE A 386 22.77 20.87 -8.42
CA PHE A 386 22.27 22.24 -8.27
C PHE A 386 21.03 22.24 -7.39
N ASP A 387 20.99 23.10 -6.37
CA ASP A 387 19.81 23.25 -5.50
C ASP A 387 18.76 24.17 -6.16
N VAL A 388 17.54 24.11 -5.64
CA VAL A 388 16.44 24.96 -6.09
C VAL A 388 16.70 26.40 -5.66
N ASP A 389 16.64 27.34 -6.61
CA ASP A 389 16.62 28.76 -6.28
C ASP A 389 15.22 29.17 -5.82
N TRP A 390 14.99 29.12 -4.51
CA TRP A 390 13.71 29.54 -3.92
C TRP A 390 13.44 31.04 -4.10
N THR A 391 14.47 31.86 -4.25
CA THR A 391 14.31 33.32 -4.34
C THR A 391 13.70 33.72 -5.68
N GLY A 392 13.99 33.00 -6.76
CA GLY A 392 13.38 33.20 -8.07
C GLY A 392 11.86 32.93 -8.14
N PHE A 393 11.27 32.27 -7.13
CA PHE A 393 9.81 32.13 -7.02
C PHE A 393 9.13 33.29 -6.30
N ILE A 394 9.89 34.15 -5.61
CA ILE A 394 9.34 35.32 -4.92
C ILE A 394 9.09 36.39 -5.97
N PRO A 395 7.85 36.87 -6.17
CA PRO A 395 7.60 37.94 -7.11
C PRO A 395 8.40 39.17 -6.70
N HIS A 396 9.38 39.54 -7.53
CA HIS A 396 10.17 40.75 -7.32
C HIS A 396 9.33 41.96 -7.71
N ILE A 397 9.26 42.96 -6.83
CA ILE A 397 8.71 44.27 -7.19
C ILE A 397 9.77 44.94 -8.06
N ALA A 398 9.50 45.01 -9.36
CA ALA A 398 10.34 45.67 -10.35
C ALA A 398 10.13 47.19 -10.35
#